data_AF-A0A9D4ZEN4-F1
#
_entry.id   AF-A0A9D4ZEN4-F1
#
_cell.length_a   1.000
_cell.length_b   1.000
_cell.length_c   1.000
_cell.angle_alpha   90.00
_cell.angle_beta   90.00
_cell.angle_gamma   90.00
#
_symmetry.space_group_name_H-M   'P 1'
#
loop_
_entity.id
_entity.type
_entity.pdbx_description
1 polymer ?
#
loop_
_entity_poly.entity_id
_entity_poly.type
_entity_poly.pdbx_seq_one_letter_code
_entity_poly.pdbx_strand_id
1 'polypeptide(L)'
;MSNLLLQVNHTNHALLSYITTHSHKTDPKIRPKPFSGLPIEDVLTWLDHFDNVAGYHQWSDDRRAMEARTLFEGVGATWFVQQPVDVKGDWNLLKALLIQNFAHQNITRTTIQQLKTLR
;
A
#
# COMPACT_ATOMS: atom_id res chain seq x y z
N MET A 1 -3.95 -50.23 26.21
CA MET A 1 -4.27 -48.78 26.15
C MET A 1 -3.96 -48.28 24.75
N SER A 2 -4.91 -47.55 24.15
CA SER A 2 -5.21 -47.58 22.72
C SER A 2 -4.29 -46.69 21.86
N ASN A 3 -3.62 -47.29 20.86
CA ASN A 3 -2.83 -46.59 19.83
C ASN A 3 -3.60 -45.44 19.14
N LEU A 4 -4.93 -45.55 19.07
CA LEU A 4 -5.82 -44.48 18.60
C LEU A 4 -5.69 -43.18 19.40
N LEU A 5 -5.57 -43.25 20.73
CA LEU A 5 -5.43 -42.06 21.58
C LEU A 5 -4.08 -41.38 21.38
N LEU A 6 -3.02 -42.18 21.19
CA LEU A 6 -1.69 -41.66 20.87
C LEU A 6 -1.69 -41.01 19.49
N GLN A 7 -2.28 -41.66 18.48
CA GLN A 7 -2.34 -41.12 17.13
C GLN A 7 -3.11 -39.79 17.07
N VAL A 8 -4.27 -39.69 17.74
CA VAL A 8 -5.04 -38.45 17.83
C VAL A 8 -4.22 -37.33 18.48
N ASN A 9 -3.44 -37.65 19.52
CA ASN A 9 -2.60 -36.66 20.19
C ASN A 9 -1.51 -36.11 19.26
N HIS A 10 -0.82 -36.97 18.50
CA HIS A 10 0.19 -36.55 17.52
C HIS A 10 -0.41 -35.69 16.41
N THR A 11 -1.58 -36.07 15.89
CA THR A 11 -2.30 -35.29 14.87
C THR A 11 -2.68 -33.90 15.40
N ASN A 12 -3.18 -33.82 16.63
CA ASN A 12 -3.53 -32.55 17.26
C ASN A 12 -2.29 -31.67 17.47
N HIS A 13 -1.16 -32.23 17.89
CA HIS A 13 0.09 -31.49 18.00
C HIS A 13 0.61 -30.97 16.64
N ALA A 14 0.49 -31.76 15.57
CA ALA A 14 0.86 -31.34 14.23
C ALA A 14 -0.05 -30.23 13.68
N LEU A 15 -1.36 -30.30 13.95
CA LEU A 15 -2.31 -29.25 13.59
C LEU A 15 -2.06 -27.97 14.39
N LEU A 16 -1.79 -28.07 15.69
CA LEU A 16 -1.47 -26.91 16.53
C LEU A 16 -0.15 -26.26 16.12
N SER A 17 0.87 -27.03 15.76
CA SER A 17 2.15 -26.50 15.26
C SER A 17 1.96 -25.81 13.90
N TYR A 18 1.12 -26.37 13.03
CA TYR A 18 0.74 -25.74 11.76
C TYR A 18 -0.01 -24.43 12.01
N ILE A 19 -1.04 -24.44 12.87
CA ILE A 19 -1.81 -23.23 13.17
C ILE A 19 -0.94 -22.16 13.83
N THR A 20 -0.02 -22.52 14.74
CA THR A 20 0.87 -21.54 15.40
C THR A 20 1.90 -20.97 14.44
N THR A 21 2.56 -21.82 13.62
CA THR A 21 3.47 -21.35 12.55
C THR A 21 2.78 -20.45 11.53
N HIS A 22 1.49 -20.66 11.27
CA HIS A 22 0.68 -19.83 10.37
C HIS A 22 -0.06 -18.68 11.08
N SER A 23 -0.17 -18.71 12.42
CA SER A 23 -0.76 -17.65 13.26
C SER A 23 0.26 -16.65 13.77
N HIS A 24 1.55 -16.90 13.62
CA HIS A 24 2.57 -15.86 13.79
C HIS A 24 2.47 -14.88 12.61
N LYS A 25 1.50 -13.95 12.64
CA LYS A 25 1.54 -12.59 12.08
C LYS A 25 0.16 -11.94 12.06
N THR A 26 -0.35 -11.61 13.24
CA THR A 26 -1.21 -10.44 13.39
C THR A 26 -0.70 -9.59 14.54
N ASP A 27 0.53 -9.08 14.37
CA ASP A 27 0.79 -7.71 14.81
C ASP A 27 -0.32 -6.84 14.17
N PRO A 28 -0.98 -5.88 14.84
CA PRO A 28 -1.89 -4.95 14.19
C PRO A 28 -1.18 -4.30 12.99
N LYS A 29 -1.31 -4.92 11.81
CA LYS A 29 -0.54 -4.63 10.61
C LYS A 29 -0.75 -3.16 10.32
N ILE A 30 0.29 -2.35 10.55
CA ILE A 30 0.29 -0.94 10.23
C ILE A 30 -0.10 -0.85 8.76
N ARG A 31 -1.26 -0.26 8.47
CA ARG A 31 -1.76 -0.18 7.10
C ARG A 31 -1.37 1.16 6.51
N PRO A 32 -0.94 1.21 5.24
CA PRO A 32 -0.77 2.49 4.58
C PRO A 32 -2.12 3.21 4.51
N LYS A 33 -2.08 4.55 4.56
CA LYS A 33 -3.25 5.39 4.36
C LYS A 33 -3.71 5.33 2.89
N PRO A 34 -5.01 5.47 2.59
CA PRO A 34 -5.47 5.71 1.23
C PRO A 34 -4.93 7.02 0.64
N PHE A 35 -4.93 7.14 -0.68
CA PHE A 35 -4.58 8.35 -1.42
C PHE A 35 -5.69 8.70 -2.40
N SER A 36 -6.35 9.84 -2.17
CA SER A 36 -7.47 10.31 -2.97
C SER A 36 -7.02 11.06 -4.22
N GLY A 37 -5.76 11.51 -4.27
CA GLY A 37 -5.24 12.37 -5.33
C GLY A 37 -5.80 13.78 -5.27
N LEU A 38 -6.28 14.21 -4.09
CA LEU A 38 -6.86 15.54 -3.92
C LEU A 38 -5.76 16.60 -3.81
N PRO A 39 -6.04 17.86 -4.16
CA PRO A 39 -5.01 18.91 -4.15
C PRO A 39 -4.51 19.26 -2.76
N ILE A 40 -5.26 18.89 -1.71
CA ILE A 40 -4.86 19.11 -0.32
C ILE A 40 -3.90 18.02 0.18
N GLU A 41 -3.85 16.88 -0.50
CA GLU A 41 -2.99 15.76 -0.13
C GLU A 41 -1.62 15.98 -0.77
N ASP A 42 -0.56 15.73 0.01
CA ASP A 42 0.79 15.73 -0.49
C ASP A 42 1.23 14.30 -0.81
N VAL A 43 1.49 14.04 -2.10
CA VAL A 43 1.93 12.73 -2.59
C VAL A 43 3.29 12.34 -2.01
N LEU A 44 4.17 13.29 -1.68
CA LEU A 44 5.48 12.98 -1.10
C LEU A 44 5.33 12.49 0.34
N THR A 45 4.51 13.18 1.14
CA THR A 45 4.15 12.73 2.49
C THR A 45 3.46 11.36 2.48
N TRP A 46 2.57 11.12 1.51
CA TRP A 46 1.94 9.81 1.36
C TRP A 46 2.94 8.71 0.99
N LEU A 47 3.85 8.98 0.05
CA LEU A 47 4.92 8.04 -0.35
C LEU A 47 5.87 7.71 0.80
N ASP A 48 6.26 8.69 1.62
CA ASP A 48 7.09 8.47 2.80
C ASP A 48 6.39 7.53 3.80
N HIS A 49 5.12 7.79 4.09
CA HIS A 49 4.34 6.91 4.97
C HIS A 49 4.20 5.50 4.38
N PHE A 50 3.93 5.39 3.08
CA PHE A 50 3.86 4.11 2.40
C PHE A 50 5.18 3.34 2.47
N ASP A 51 6.31 4.00 2.20
CA ASP A 51 7.65 3.40 2.26
C ASP A 51 8.01 2.92 3.67
N ASN A 52 7.62 3.67 4.71
CA ASN A 52 7.78 3.25 6.11
C ASN A 52 7.00 1.97 6.42
N VAL A 53 5.74 1.87 5.98
CA VAL A 53 4.92 0.67 6.17
C VAL A 53 5.44 -0.52 5.35
N ALA A 54 5.82 -0.26 4.09
CA ALA A 54 6.40 -1.26 3.22
C ALA A 54 7.72 -1.80 3.79
N GLY A 55 8.56 -0.93 4.36
CA GLY A 55 9.81 -1.30 5.03
C GLY A 55 9.56 -2.13 6.28
N TYR A 56 8.61 -1.72 7.14
CA TYR A 56 8.21 -2.49 8.33
C TYR A 56 7.74 -3.90 7.96
N HIS A 57 6.95 -4.04 6.89
CA HIS A 57 6.50 -5.33 6.39
C HIS A 57 7.48 -6.05 5.45
N GLN A 58 8.63 -5.45 5.14
CA GLN A 58 9.63 -5.98 4.20
C GLN A 58 9.04 -6.34 2.82
N TRP A 59 8.19 -5.48 2.28
CA TRP A 59 7.58 -5.69 0.97
C TRP A 59 8.62 -5.58 -0.14
N SER A 60 8.58 -6.53 -1.08
CA SER A 60 9.24 -6.40 -2.38
C SER A 60 8.58 -5.30 -3.23
N ASP A 61 9.27 -4.82 -4.26
CA ASP A 61 8.72 -3.83 -5.18
C ASP A 61 7.44 -4.34 -5.87
N ASP A 62 7.37 -5.62 -6.25
CA ASP A 62 6.14 -6.23 -6.77
C ASP A 62 4.98 -6.14 -5.76
N ARG A 63 5.27 -6.40 -4.46
CA ARG A 63 4.26 -6.29 -3.41
C ARG A 63 3.85 -4.84 -3.22
N ARG A 64 4.78 -3.89 -3.28
CA ARG A 64 4.48 -2.45 -3.18
C ARG A 64 3.53 -2.01 -4.28
N ALA A 65 3.79 -2.37 -5.54
CA ALA A 65 2.88 -2.06 -6.66
C ALA A 65 1.48 -2.67 -6.45
N MET A 66 1.41 -3.93 -6.01
CA MET A 66 0.14 -4.62 -5.73
C MET A 66 -0.65 -4.04 -4.55
N GLU A 67 0.01 -3.48 -3.55
CA GLU A 67 -0.64 -2.85 -2.40
C GLU A 67 -1.06 -1.42 -2.75
N ALA A 68 -0.18 -0.64 -3.39
CA ALA A 68 -0.44 0.73 -3.82
C ALA A 68 -1.73 0.87 -4.64
N ARG A 69 -1.96 -0.04 -5.59
CA ARG A 69 -3.20 -0.04 -6.42
C ARG A 69 -4.49 -0.15 -5.61
N THR A 70 -4.44 -0.72 -4.41
CA THR A 70 -5.62 -0.89 -3.54
C THR A 70 -5.89 0.32 -2.65
N LEU A 71 -4.92 1.24 -2.59
CA LEU A 71 -4.95 2.41 -1.73
C LEU A 71 -5.38 3.68 -2.47
N PHE A 72 -5.46 3.63 -3.81
CA PHE A 72 -5.94 4.77 -4.58
C PHE A 72 -7.46 4.88 -4.51
N GLU A 73 -7.93 6.08 -4.20
CA GLU A 73 -9.36 6.44 -4.15
C GLU A 73 -9.62 7.67 -5.03
N GLY A 74 -10.88 7.94 -5.36
CA GLY A 74 -11.30 9.16 -6.06
C GLY A 74 -10.49 9.49 -7.33
N VAL A 75 -9.82 10.65 -7.32
CA VAL A 75 -9.01 11.14 -8.45
C VAL A 75 -7.79 10.25 -8.66
N GLY A 76 -7.15 9.81 -7.58
CA GLY A 76 -6.02 8.88 -7.60
C GLY A 76 -6.40 7.55 -8.26
N ALA A 77 -7.57 7.00 -7.94
CA ALA A 77 -8.07 5.76 -8.54
C ALA A 77 -8.32 5.94 -10.05
N THR A 78 -8.97 7.04 -10.44
CA THR A 78 -9.24 7.34 -11.86
C THR A 78 -7.94 7.48 -12.65
N TRP A 79 -6.97 8.21 -12.09
CA TRP A 79 -5.64 8.35 -12.68
C TRP A 79 -4.92 7.00 -12.81
N PHE A 80 -5.00 6.15 -11.78
CA PHE A 80 -4.37 4.83 -11.79
C PHE A 80 -4.96 3.92 -12.87
N VAL A 81 -6.29 3.92 -13.05
CA VAL A 81 -6.97 3.13 -14.09
C VAL A 81 -6.44 3.47 -15.49
N GLN A 82 -6.10 4.74 -15.73
CA GLN A 82 -5.58 5.22 -17.01
C GLN A 82 -4.11 4.83 -17.26
N GLN A 83 -3.39 4.29 -16.27
CA GLN A 83 -2.00 3.91 -16.45
C GLN A 83 -1.84 2.64 -17.30
N PRO A 84 -0.77 2.55 -18.11
CA PRO A 84 -0.38 1.33 -18.81
C PRO A 84 -0.14 0.13 -17.86
N VAL A 85 -0.26 -1.10 -18.38
CA VAL A 85 -0.15 -2.33 -17.56
C VAL A 85 1.28 -2.52 -17.02
N ASP A 86 2.28 -2.21 -17.84
CA ASP A 86 3.70 -2.17 -17.48
C ASP A 86 3.97 -1.20 -16.31
N VAL A 87 3.35 -0.02 -16.32
CA VAL A 87 3.43 0.93 -15.21
C VAL A 87 2.75 0.40 -13.94
N LYS A 88 1.59 -0.24 -14.07
CA LYS A 88 0.82 -0.75 -12.92
C LYS A 88 1.56 -1.85 -12.14
N GLY A 89 2.45 -2.59 -12.81
CA GLY A 89 3.24 -3.66 -12.21
C GLY A 89 4.60 -3.20 -11.67
N ASP A 90 5.14 -2.09 -12.17
CA ASP A 90 6.44 -1.57 -11.77
C ASP A 90 6.31 -0.46 -10.73
N TRP A 91 6.70 -0.76 -9.49
CA TRP A 91 6.63 0.21 -8.39
C TRP A 91 7.44 1.49 -8.65
N ASN A 92 8.62 1.37 -9.27
CA ASN A 92 9.50 2.51 -9.49
C ASN A 92 8.93 3.45 -10.56
N LEU A 93 8.38 2.90 -11.64
CA LEU A 93 7.67 3.68 -12.65
C LEU A 93 6.39 4.31 -12.10
N LEU A 94 5.60 3.55 -11.34
CA LEU A 94 4.38 4.06 -10.69
C LEU A 94 4.69 5.22 -9.74
N LYS A 95 5.73 5.08 -8.90
CA LYS A 95 6.20 6.12 -7.97
C LYS A 95 6.66 7.38 -8.71
N ALA A 96 7.43 7.23 -9.79
CA ALA A 96 7.87 8.37 -10.59
C ALA A 96 6.69 9.15 -11.19
N LEU A 97 5.69 8.43 -11.73
CA LEU A 97 4.50 9.05 -12.31
C LEU A 97 3.59 9.68 -11.26
N LEU A 98 3.48 9.11 -10.06
CA LEU A 98 2.79 9.73 -8.93
C LEU A 98 3.39 11.09 -8.59
N ILE A 99 4.72 11.16 -8.45
CA ILE A 99 5.43 12.40 -8.15
C ILE A 99 5.20 13.42 -9.27
N GLN A 100 5.38 13.01 -10.53
CA GLN A 100 5.18 13.88 -11.68
C GLN A 100 3.76 14.47 -11.75
N ASN A 101 2.73 13.66 -11.46
CA ASN A 101 1.34 14.07 -11.65
C ASN A 101 0.73 14.77 -10.43
N PHE A 102 1.20 14.50 -9.21
CA PHE A 102 0.57 14.99 -7.99
C PHE A 102 1.46 15.92 -7.16
N ALA A 103 2.79 15.86 -7.26
CA ALA A 103 3.67 16.77 -6.51
C ALA A 103 3.56 18.21 -7.06
N HIS A 104 3.32 18.37 -8.37
CA HIS A 104 3.25 19.67 -9.03
C HIS A 104 1.85 20.32 -9.01
N GLN A 105 0.79 19.59 -8.64
CA GLN A 105 -0.56 20.17 -8.57
C GLN A 105 -0.70 21.20 -7.46
N ASN A 106 0.11 21.08 -6.40
CA ASN A 106 0.15 22.07 -5.33
C ASN A 106 0.66 23.42 -5.81
N ILE A 107 1.74 23.45 -6.60
CA ILE A 107 2.38 24.68 -7.08
C ILE A 107 1.48 25.40 -8.10
N THR A 108 1.02 24.71 -9.14
CA THR A 108 0.23 25.35 -10.21
C THR A 108 -1.09 25.92 -9.68
N ARG A 109 -1.74 25.25 -8.71
CA ARG A 109 -2.96 25.78 -8.09
C ARG A 109 -2.70 26.88 -7.08
N THR A 110 -1.67 26.78 -6.22
CA THR A 110 -1.34 27.91 -5.32
C THR A 110 -1.01 29.16 -6.13
N THR A 111 -0.24 29.03 -7.22
CA THR A 111 0.04 30.17 -8.10
C THR A 111 -1.22 30.73 -8.77
N ILE A 112 -2.12 29.88 -9.28
CA ILE A 112 -3.40 30.33 -9.89
C ILE A 112 -4.32 30.97 -8.84
N GLN A 113 -4.39 30.42 -7.63
CA GLN A 113 -5.22 30.94 -6.55
C GLN A 113 -4.69 32.30 -6.06
N GLN A 114 -3.37 32.43 -5.88
CA GLN A 114 -2.71 33.69 -5.53
C GLN A 114 -2.91 34.76 -6.62
N LEU A 115 -2.80 34.39 -7.90
CA LEU A 115 -3.10 35.28 -9.03
C LEU A 115 -4.55 35.77 -9.04
N LYS A 116 -5.52 34.94 -8.59
CA LYS A 116 -6.93 35.33 -8.49
C LYS A 116 -7.20 36.26 -7.30
N THR A 117 -6.46 36.13 -6.20
CA THR A 117 -6.60 36.99 -5.01
C THR A 117 -5.88 38.34 -5.14
N LEU A 118 -5.03 38.50 -6.16
CA LEU A 118 -4.32 39.74 -6.48
C LEU A 118 -5.05 40.62 -7.51
N ARG A 119 -6.23 40.19 -7.98
CA ARG A 119 -7.16 41.00 -8.80
C ARG A 119 -8.29 41.53 -7.94
#